data_AF-A0A9X0BIS0-F1
#
_entry.id   AF-A0A9X0BIS0-F1
#
_cell.length_a   1.000
_cell.length_b   1.000
_cell.length_c   1.000
_cell.angle_alpha   90.00
_cell.angle_beta   90.00
_cell.angle_gamma   90.00
#
_symmetry.space_group_name_H-M   'P 1'
#
loop_
_entity.id
_entity.type
_entity.pdbx_description
1 polymer ?
#
loop_
_entity_poly.entity_id
_entity_poly.type
_entity_poly.pdbx_seq_one_letter_code
_entity_poly.pdbx_strand_id
1 'polypeptide(L)'
;MLARLGKPTTQEIERLHISTIERLKDQGAFELPSQETSQALLDAYFHFSLAALPILDRSRFLVSLEEGKFSHLLLNAIYLAATIYCSDSVIADAGFVSRYAASLTFYQRAKSLYDAGYETDAIVTIQATFLMCYWWNGLLEHQDSWYWAGISVGMAQALGLHQT
;
A
#
# COMPACT_ATOMS: atom_id res chain seq x y z
N MET A 1 1.28 29.09 -0.16
CA MET A 1 2.76 29.02 -0.29
C MET A 1 3.19 28.88 -1.75
N LEU A 2 2.59 27.98 -2.54
CA LEU A 2 2.90 27.79 -3.97
C LEU A 2 2.63 29.01 -4.87
N ALA A 3 1.59 29.81 -4.59
CA ALA A 3 1.25 31.01 -5.37
C ALA A 3 2.28 32.16 -5.31
N ARG A 4 3.34 32.03 -4.47
CA ARG A 4 4.44 33.00 -4.35
C ARG A 4 5.74 32.52 -5.02
N LEU A 5 5.75 31.34 -5.62
CA LEU A 5 6.93 30.78 -6.28
C LEU A 5 7.09 31.40 -7.68
N GLY A 6 8.33 31.74 -8.03
CA GLY A 6 8.64 32.21 -9.38
C GLY A 6 8.46 31.11 -10.42
N LYS A 7 8.18 31.48 -11.68
CA LYS A 7 7.99 30.54 -12.80
C LYS A 7 9.08 29.44 -12.90
N PRO A 8 10.39 29.73 -12.69
CA PRO A 8 11.43 28.69 -12.74
C PRO A 8 11.26 27.62 -11.66
N THR A 9 10.84 28.00 -10.46
CA THR A 9 10.65 27.05 -9.36
C THR A 9 9.46 26.14 -9.60
N THR A 10 8.35 26.66 -10.15
CA THR A 10 7.19 25.85 -10.52
C THR A 10 7.55 24.82 -11.59
N GLN A 11 8.32 25.21 -12.61
CA GLN A 11 8.76 24.29 -13.67
C GLN A 11 9.65 23.16 -13.13
N GLU A 12 10.56 23.46 -12.20
CA GLU A 12 11.40 22.42 -11.60
C GLU A 12 10.58 21.46 -10.72
N ILE A 13 9.59 21.97 -9.97
CA ILE A 13 8.66 21.11 -9.21
C ILE A 13 7.88 20.19 -10.15
N GLU A 14 7.35 20.70 -11.26
CA GLU A 14 6.63 19.91 -12.26
C GLU A 14 7.54 18.83 -12.88
N ARG A 15 8.79 19.18 -13.22
CA ARG A 15 9.77 18.23 -13.73
C ARG A 15 10.09 17.11 -12.74
N LEU A 16 10.31 17.45 -11.46
CA LEU A 16 10.54 16.48 -10.40
C LEU A 16 9.33 15.57 -10.18
N HIS A 17 8.12 16.13 -10.28
CA HIS A 17 6.88 15.35 -10.20
C HIS A 17 6.77 14.34 -11.35
N ILE A 18 6.98 14.79 -12.60
CA ILE A 18 6.96 13.91 -13.78
C ILE A 18 7.98 12.78 -13.63
N SER A 19 9.23 13.10 -13.27
CA SER A 19 10.28 12.10 -13.05
C SER A 19 9.93 11.10 -11.94
N THR A 20 9.26 11.55 -10.88
CA THR A 20 8.78 10.67 -9.80
C THR A 20 7.72 9.70 -10.31
N ILE A 21 6.75 10.18 -11.10
CA ILE A 21 5.70 9.35 -11.69
C ILE A 21 6.27 8.31 -12.66
N GLU A 22 7.25 8.70 -13.49
CA GLU A 22 7.95 7.78 -14.39
C GLU A 22 8.64 6.66 -13.61
N ARG A 23 9.40 7.01 -12.57
CA ARG A 23 10.05 6.02 -11.69
C ARG A 23 9.04 5.08 -11.05
N LEU A 24 7.89 5.58 -10.59
CA LEU A 24 6.83 4.74 -10.02
C LEU A 24 6.25 3.75 -11.04
N LYS A 25 6.09 4.18 -12.29
CA LYS A 25 5.66 3.29 -13.39
C LYS A 25 6.71 2.22 -13.67
N ASP A 26 7.98 2.58 -13.74
CA ASP A 26 9.08 1.62 -13.97
C ASP A 26 9.22 0.60 -12.83
N GLN A 27 8.86 0.98 -11.61
CA GLN A 27 8.81 0.08 -10.44
C GLN A 27 7.54 -0.80 -10.42
N GLY A 28 6.64 -0.64 -11.40
CA GLY A 28 5.37 -1.36 -11.46
C GLY A 28 4.40 -0.99 -10.34
N ALA A 29 4.55 0.18 -9.71
CA ALA A 29 3.77 0.58 -8.52
C ALA A 29 2.26 0.61 -8.77
N PHE A 30 1.86 0.85 -10.01
CA PHE A 30 0.46 0.92 -10.46
C PHE A 30 -0.06 -0.39 -11.06
N GLU A 31 0.79 -1.42 -11.19
CA GLU A 31 0.39 -2.70 -11.74
C GLU A 31 -0.49 -3.48 -10.76
N LEU A 32 -1.55 -4.06 -11.30
CA LEU A 32 -2.48 -4.90 -10.55
C LEU A 32 -2.49 -6.32 -11.14
N PRO A 33 -2.67 -7.37 -10.31
CA PRO A 33 -2.97 -8.71 -10.79
C PRO A 33 -4.24 -8.75 -11.65
N SER A 34 -4.52 -9.89 -12.28
CA SER A 34 -5.81 -10.12 -12.93
C SER A 34 -6.96 -9.91 -11.94
N GLN A 35 -8.16 -9.59 -12.43
CA GLN A 35 -9.33 -9.36 -11.58
C GLN A 35 -9.65 -10.56 -10.68
N GLU A 36 -9.53 -11.79 -11.22
CA GLU A 36 -9.74 -13.02 -10.47
C GLU A 36 -8.73 -13.20 -9.34
N THR A 37 -7.45 -13.01 -9.63
CA THR A 37 -6.38 -13.10 -8.64
C THR A 37 -6.48 -12.00 -7.59
N SER A 38 -6.81 -10.77 -8.02
CA SER A 38 -7.07 -9.64 -7.12
C SER A 38 -8.20 -9.97 -6.15
N GLN A 39 -9.32 -10.49 -6.66
CA GLN A 39 -10.45 -10.90 -5.82
C GLN A 39 -10.06 -12.01 -4.84
N ALA A 40 -9.31 -13.02 -5.29
CA ALA A 40 -8.84 -14.11 -4.42
C ALA A 40 -7.92 -13.61 -3.28
N LEU A 41 -7.04 -12.64 -3.57
CA LEU A 41 -6.19 -11.99 -2.55
C LEU A 41 -7.04 -11.17 -1.57
N LEU A 42 -8.01 -10.39 -2.07
CA LEU A 42 -8.93 -9.63 -1.22
C LEU A 42 -9.75 -10.53 -0.31
N ASP A 43 -10.27 -11.65 -0.83
CA ASP A 43 -11.03 -12.61 -0.04
C ASP A 43 -10.15 -13.29 1.01
N ALA A 44 -8.90 -13.65 0.67
CA ALA A 44 -7.94 -14.16 1.65
C ALA A 44 -7.68 -13.12 2.76
N TYR A 45 -7.46 -11.85 2.41
CA TYR A 45 -7.28 -10.78 3.39
C TYR A 45 -8.52 -10.63 4.29
N PHE A 46 -9.71 -10.46 3.73
CA PHE A 46 -10.92 -10.22 4.51
C PHE A 46 -11.38 -11.44 5.32
N HIS A 47 -11.06 -12.66 4.88
CA HIS A 47 -11.38 -13.87 5.63
C HIS A 47 -10.47 -14.04 6.86
N PHE A 48 -9.17 -13.83 6.72
CA PHE A 48 -8.19 -14.17 7.76
C PHE A 48 -7.69 -12.96 8.58
N SER A 49 -7.61 -11.76 7.99
CA SER A 49 -7.05 -10.56 8.65
C SER A 49 -8.07 -9.78 9.48
N LEU A 50 -9.34 -9.71 9.06
CA LEU A 50 -10.39 -8.99 9.80
C LEU A 50 -10.65 -9.56 11.20
N ALA A 51 -10.43 -10.86 11.39
CA ALA A 51 -10.58 -11.49 12.70
C ALA A 51 -9.49 -11.05 13.70
N ALA A 52 -8.33 -10.60 13.20
CA ALA A 52 -7.21 -10.17 14.01
C ALA A 52 -7.18 -8.64 14.19
N LEU A 53 -7.35 -7.85 13.11
CA LEU A 53 -7.12 -6.39 13.11
C LEU A 53 -8.00 -5.67 12.06
N PRO A 54 -9.22 -5.23 12.41
CA PRO A 54 -10.13 -4.58 11.46
C PRO A 54 -9.75 -3.11 11.21
N ILE A 55 -8.73 -2.87 10.38
CA ILE A 55 -8.30 -1.52 9.98
C ILE A 55 -9.13 -0.97 8.78
N LEU A 56 -9.86 -1.86 8.09
CA LEU A 56 -10.68 -1.55 6.91
C LEU A 56 -12.14 -1.96 7.14
N ASP A 57 -13.06 -1.08 6.75
CA ASP A 57 -14.46 -1.45 6.54
C ASP A 57 -14.58 -2.17 5.19
N ARG A 58 -14.88 -3.47 5.23
CA ARG A 58 -14.98 -4.32 4.03
C ARG A 58 -16.02 -3.79 3.04
N SER A 59 -17.22 -3.47 3.51
CA SER A 59 -18.32 -3.07 2.65
C SER A 59 -18.01 -1.75 1.95
N ARG A 60 -17.52 -0.76 2.69
CA ARG A 60 -17.12 0.54 2.13
C ARG A 60 -15.94 0.38 1.15
N PHE A 61 -14.97 -0.45 1.47
CA PHE A 61 -13.83 -0.70 0.61
C PHE A 61 -14.24 -1.34 -0.73
N LEU A 62 -15.06 -2.40 -0.69
CA LEU A 62 -15.50 -3.10 -1.91
C LEU A 62 -16.34 -2.20 -2.82
N VAL A 63 -17.24 -1.38 -2.27
CA VAL A 63 -17.98 -0.38 -3.05
C VAL A 63 -17.02 0.61 -3.72
N SER A 64 -16.02 1.11 -2.99
CA SER A 64 -15.04 2.05 -3.57
C SER A 64 -14.21 1.40 -4.69
N LEU A 65 -13.89 0.12 -4.54
CA LEU A 65 -13.17 -0.66 -5.54
C LEU A 65 -14.00 -0.85 -6.83
N GLU A 66 -15.28 -1.18 -6.70
CA GLU A 66 -16.22 -1.30 -7.84
C GLU A 66 -16.42 0.03 -8.58
N GLU A 67 -16.41 1.15 -7.85
CA GLU A 67 -16.47 2.49 -8.43
C GLU A 67 -15.14 2.95 -9.08
N GLY A 68 -14.08 2.14 -9.00
CA GLY A 68 -12.74 2.50 -9.49
C GLY A 68 -12.03 3.57 -8.66
N LYS A 69 -12.51 3.84 -7.44
CA LYS A 69 -11.94 4.82 -6.49
C LYS A 69 -11.10 4.10 -5.45
N PHE A 70 -9.99 3.51 -5.89
CA PHE A 70 -9.07 2.79 -5.03
C PHE A 70 -7.69 3.45 -4.99
N SER A 71 -7.00 3.25 -3.87
CA SER A 71 -5.61 3.64 -3.73
C SER A 71 -4.69 2.49 -4.10
N HIS A 72 -3.77 2.72 -5.03
CA HIS A 72 -2.72 1.74 -5.34
C HIS A 72 -1.82 1.46 -4.13
N LEU A 73 -1.60 2.45 -3.26
CA LEU A 73 -0.82 2.27 -2.04
C LEU A 73 -1.52 1.25 -1.13
N LEU A 74 -2.80 1.46 -0.89
CA LEU A 74 -3.60 0.58 -0.03
C LEU A 74 -3.78 -0.82 -0.64
N LEU A 75 -4.05 -0.92 -1.94
CA LEU A 75 -4.19 -2.22 -2.61
C LEU A 75 -2.91 -3.05 -2.51
N ASN A 76 -1.75 -2.48 -2.80
CA ASN A 76 -0.48 -3.20 -2.66
C ASN A 76 -0.24 -3.63 -1.20
N ALA A 77 -0.60 -2.79 -0.22
CA ALA A 77 -0.48 -3.16 1.19
C ALA A 77 -1.46 -4.28 1.61
N ILE A 78 -2.69 -4.28 1.08
CA ILE A 78 -3.65 -5.38 1.28
C ILE A 78 -3.14 -6.66 0.64
N TYR A 79 -2.60 -6.61 -0.59
CA TYR A 79 -2.05 -7.78 -1.26
C TYR A 79 -0.85 -8.36 -0.50
N LEU A 80 0.04 -7.51 0.02
CA LEU A 80 1.11 -7.92 0.93
C LEU A 80 0.57 -8.67 2.15
N ALA A 81 -0.48 -8.17 2.80
CA ALA A 81 -1.08 -8.88 3.93
C ALA A 81 -1.73 -10.21 3.48
N ALA A 82 -2.39 -10.22 2.31
CA ALA A 82 -3.03 -11.39 1.75
C ALA A 82 -2.03 -12.52 1.42
N THR A 83 -0.80 -12.19 1.03
CA THR A 83 0.22 -13.22 0.71
C THR A 83 0.60 -14.06 1.92
N ILE A 84 0.21 -13.72 3.15
CA ILE A 84 0.42 -14.59 4.32
C ILE A 84 -0.60 -15.72 4.35
N TYR A 85 -1.82 -15.47 3.85
CA TYR A 85 -2.96 -16.35 4.06
C TYR A 85 -3.45 -17.06 2.79
N CYS A 86 -3.19 -16.51 1.60
CA CYS A 86 -3.66 -17.09 0.35
C CYS A 86 -2.97 -18.44 0.03
N SER A 87 -3.57 -19.27 -0.81
CA SER A 87 -2.93 -20.50 -1.28
C SER A 87 -1.75 -20.22 -2.20
N ASP A 88 -0.84 -21.20 -2.35
CA ASP A 88 0.27 -21.09 -3.31
C ASP A 88 -0.21 -21.01 -4.77
N SER A 89 -1.39 -21.53 -5.07
CA SER A 89 -2.00 -21.39 -6.40
C SER A 89 -2.29 -19.92 -6.74
N VAL A 90 -2.85 -19.15 -5.79
CA VAL A 90 -3.12 -17.71 -5.99
C VAL A 90 -1.82 -16.93 -6.21
N ILE A 91 -0.73 -17.31 -5.53
CA ILE A 91 0.60 -16.72 -5.74
C ILE A 91 1.12 -17.02 -7.16
N ALA A 92 0.97 -18.25 -7.63
CA ALA A 92 1.37 -18.64 -8.98
C ALA A 92 0.52 -17.94 -10.06
N ASP A 93 -0.80 -17.86 -9.85
CA ASP A 93 -1.75 -17.17 -10.75
C ASP A 93 -1.52 -15.65 -10.78
N ALA A 94 -0.94 -15.09 -9.72
CA ALA A 94 -0.44 -13.71 -9.69
C ALA A 94 0.86 -13.51 -10.49
N GLY A 95 1.45 -14.58 -11.02
CA GLY A 95 2.68 -14.55 -11.81
C GLY A 95 3.97 -14.59 -10.98
N PHE A 96 3.89 -14.92 -9.68
CA PHE A 96 5.06 -14.96 -8.81
C PHE A 96 5.61 -16.38 -8.64
N VAL A 97 6.94 -16.47 -8.62
CA VAL A 97 7.67 -17.75 -8.45
C VAL A 97 7.63 -18.28 -7.02
N SER A 98 7.33 -17.43 -6.04
CA SER A 98 7.23 -17.80 -4.63
C SER A 98 6.43 -16.78 -3.84
N ARG A 99 5.91 -17.20 -2.68
CA ARG A 99 5.22 -16.31 -1.74
C ARG A 99 6.12 -15.15 -1.29
N TYR A 100 7.40 -15.42 -1.07
CA TYR A 100 8.38 -14.40 -0.73
C TYR A 100 8.52 -13.35 -1.84
N ALA A 101 8.62 -13.79 -3.11
CA ALA A 101 8.71 -12.87 -4.25
C ALA A 101 7.46 -11.99 -4.35
N ALA A 102 6.26 -12.58 -4.18
CA ALA A 102 5.00 -11.83 -4.17
C ALA A 102 4.97 -10.78 -3.04
N SER A 103 5.27 -11.18 -1.80
CA SER A 103 5.33 -10.27 -0.66
C SER A 103 6.31 -9.13 -0.91
N LEU A 104 7.51 -9.43 -1.41
CA LEU A 104 8.54 -8.43 -1.68
C LEU A 104 8.08 -7.43 -2.74
N THR A 105 7.47 -7.91 -3.82
CA THR A 105 6.96 -7.05 -4.89
C THR A 105 5.86 -6.13 -4.39
N PHE A 106 4.84 -6.65 -3.70
CA PHE A 106 3.75 -5.81 -3.16
C PHE A 106 4.27 -4.81 -2.12
N TYR A 107 5.19 -5.23 -1.26
CA TYR A 107 5.85 -4.34 -0.32
C TYR A 107 6.61 -3.19 -1.01
N GLN A 108 7.46 -3.51 -2.00
CA GLN A 108 8.26 -2.50 -2.72
C GLN A 108 7.38 -1.51 -3.49
N ARG A 109 6.28 -1.98 -4.09
CA ARG A 109 5.30 -1.13 -4.77
C ARG A 109 4.61 -0.18 -3.79
N ALA A 110 4.10 -0.70 -2.66
CA ALA A 110 3.50 0.12 -1.61
C ALA A 110 4.50 1.14 -1.05
N LYS A 111 5.71 0.70 -0.71
CA LYS A 111 6.77 1.57 -0.18
C LYS A 111 7.12 2.69 -1.16
N SER A 112 7.23 2.38 -2.45
CA SER A 112 7.56 3.39 -3.46
C SER A 112 6.48 4.47 -3.55
N LEU A 113 5.20 4.09 -3.48
CA LEU A 113 4.07 5.04 -3.45
C LEU A 113 4.06 5.90 -2.18
N TYR A 114 4.35 5.29 -1.03
CA TYR A 114 4.47 5.99 0.25
C TYR A 114 5.63 7.00 0.24
N ASP A 115 6.83 6.56 -0.14
CA ASP A 115 8.04 7.40 -0.20
C ASP A 115 7.88 8.57 -1.18
N ALA A 116 7.09 8.39 -2.25
CA ALA A 116 6.78 9.43 -3.23
C ALA A 116 5.70 10.43 -2.74
N GLY A 117 5.04 10.17 -1.60
CA GLY A 117 3.91 10.96 -1.15
C GLY A 117 2.74 10.95 -2.15
N TYR A 118 2.55 9.83 -2.86
CA TYR A 118 1.54 9.74 -3.93
C TYR A 118 0.11 9.74 -3.38
N GLU A 119 -0.12 9.08 -2.25
CA GLU A 119 -1.41 9.10 -1.57
C GLU A 119 -1.57 10.40 -0.76
N THR A 120 -2.75 11.01 -0.87
CA THR A 120 -3.08 12.26 -0.18
C THR A 120 -4.09 12.07 0.95
N ASP A 121 -4.85 10.97 0.93
CA ASP A 121 -5.75 10.61 2.02
C ASP A 121 -4.94 10.03 3.20
N ALA A 122 -4.97 10.75 4.31
CA ALA A 122 -4.23 10.38 5.51
C ALA A 122 -4.76 9.09 6.16
N ILE A 123 -6.06 8.80 6.08
CA ILE A 123 -6.66 7.56 6.60
C ILE A 123 -6.19 6.38 5.77
N VAL A 124 -6.22 6.51 4.43
CA VAL A 124 -5.71 5.49 3.51
C VAL A 124 -4.22 5.24 3.77
N THR A 125 -3.45 6.29 4.03
CA THR A 125 -2.01 6.17 4.34
C THR A 125 -1.79 5.46 5.69
N ILE A 126 -2.58 5.76 6.72
CA ILE A 126 -2.55 5.05 8.02
C ILE A 126 -2.87 3.57 7.83
N GLN A 127 -3.92 3.25 7.07
CA GLN A 127 -4.33 1.88 6.77
C GLN A 127 -3.24 1.12 6.03
N ALA A 128 -2.66 1.72 4.98
CA ALA A 128 -1.62 1.09 4.20
C ALA A 128 -0.34 0.86 5.02
N THR A 129 0.14 1.88 5.76
CA THR A 129 1.33 1.76 6.61
C THR A 129 1.11 0.73 7.72
N PHE A 130 -0.09 0.63 8.28
CA PHE A 130 -0.42 -0.45 9.22
C PHE A 130 -0.27 -1.84 8.57
N LEU A 131 -0.82 -2.02 7.37
CA LEU A 131 -0.74 -3.29 6.64
C LEU A 131 0.69 -3.62 6.16
N MET A 132 1.55 -2.62 5.98
CA MET A 132 2.97 -2.85 5.69
C MET A 132 3.73 -3.52 6.84
N CYS A 133 3.17 -3.59 8.06
CA CYS A 133 3.72 -4.37 9.17
C CYS A 133 3.80 -5.88 8.88
N TYR A 134 2.97 -6.38 7.95
CA TYR A 134 3.00 -7.77 7.51
C TYR A 134 4.24 -8.13 6.68
N TRP A 135 5.03 -7.15 6.27
CA TRP A 135 6.35 -7.41 5.70
C TRP A 135 7.28 -7.95 6.79
N TRP A 136 7.76 -9.17 6.58
CA TRP A 136 8.79 -9.80 7.41
C TRP A 136 9.95 -10.25 6.51
N ASN A 137 11.04 -9.49 6.51
CA ASN A 137 12.30 -9.93 5.92
C ASN A 137 13.12 -10.58 7.04
N GLY A 138 13.38 -11.89 6.97
CA GLY A 138 14.02 -12.63 8.06
C GLY A 138 15.35 -12.03 8.54
N LEU A 139 15.65 -12.20 9.84
CA LEU A 139 16.89 -12.01 10.66
C LEU A 139 17.99 -10.97 10.30
N LEU A 140 17.98 -10.27 9.17
CA LEU A 140 19.11 -9.47 8.67
C LEU A 140 18.78 -8.02 8.30
N GLU A 141 17.56 -7.51 8.50
CA GLU A 141 17.24 -6.09 8.25
C GLU A 141 16.45 -5.44 9.38
N HIS A 142 16.88 -4.24 9.78
CA HIS A 142 16.36 -3.44 10.90
C HIS A 142 15.05 -2.68 10.64
N GLN A 143 14.40 -2.84 9.46
CA GLN A 143 13.07 -2.29 9.22
C GLN A 143 12.01 -3.35 9.52
N ASP A 144 12.02 -3.77 10.77
CA ASP A 144 11.07 -4.71 11.37
C ASP A 144 9.68 -4.06 11.41
N SER A 145 8.62 -4.87 11.41
CA SER A 145 7.21 -4.48 11.48
C SER A 145 6.90 -3.30 12.44
N TRP A 146 7.73 -3.11 13.47
CA TRP A 146 7.73 -1.96 14.38
C TRP A 146 7.88 -0.59 13.70
N TYR A 147 8.66 -0.46 12.63
CA TYR A 147 8.84 0.80 11.90
C TYR A 147 7.51 1.28 11.31
N TRP A 148 6.85 0.40 10.56
CA TRP A 148 5.57 0.69 9.94
C TRP A 148 4.45 0.87 10.96
N ALA A 149 4.48 0.10 12.05
CA ALA A 149 3.56 0.29 13.17
C ALA A 149 3.75 1.67 13.83
N GLY A 150 4.99 2.08 14.07
CA GLY A 150 5.32 3.39 14.63
C GLY A 150 4.86 4.55 13.76
N ILE A 151 5.04 4.45 12.44
CA ILE A 151 4.53 5.44 11.48
C ILE A 151 3.00 5.51 11.56
N SER A 152 2.32 4.36 11.43
CA SER A 152 0.86 4.30 11.42
C SER A 152 0.25 4.88 12.70
N VAL A 153 0.77 4.48 13.87
CA VAL A 153 0.33 4.99 15.17
C VAL A 153 0.61 6.49 15.31
N GLY A 154 1.80 6.96 14.91
CA GLY A 154 2.15 8.37 14.97
C GLY A 154 1.23 9.25 14.12
N MET A 155 0.90 8.78 12.91
CA MET A 155 -0.06 9.46 12.03
C MET A 155 -1.48 9.47 12.63
N ALA A 156 -1.94 8.34 13.18
CA ALA A 156 -3.25 8.24 13.82
C ALA A 156 -3.37 9.16 15.05
N GLN A 157 -2.30 9.26 15.84
CA GLN A 157 -2.21 10.18 16.97
C GLN A 157 -2.24 11.64 16.52
N ALA A 158 -1.48 11.99 15.48
CA ALA A 158 -1.47 13.34 14.92
C ALA A 158 -2.85 13.77 14.38
N LEU A 159 -3.66 12.84 13.89
CA LEU A 159 -5.05 13.08 13.48
C LEU A 159 -6.06 13.07 14.63
N GLY A 160 -5.65 12.74 15.86
CA GLY A 160 -6.55 12.72 17.01
C GLY A 160 -7.51 11.52 17.06
N LEU A 161 -7.27 10.45 16.29
CA LEU A 161 -8.17 9.27 16.21
C LEU A 161 -8.33 8.50 17.53
N HIS A 162 -7.50 8.79 18.53
CA HIS A 162 -7.57 8.22 19.88
C HIS A 162 -8.55 8.96 20.80
N GLN A 163 -9.11 10.09 20.35
CA GLN A 163 -9.97 10.98 21.15
C GLN A 163 -11.46 10.85 20.78
N THR A 164 -11.79 9.99 19.83
CA THR A 164 -13.15 9.75 19.30
C THR A 164 -13.89 8.65 20.02
#